data_AF-A0A3D9SLU0-F1
#
_entry.id   AF-A0A3D9SLU0-F1
#
_cell.length_a   1.000
_cell.length_b   1.000
_cell.length_c   1.000
_cell.angle_alpha   90.00
_cell.angle_beta   90.00
_cell.angle_gamma   90.00
#
_symmetry.space_group_name_H-M   'P 1'
#
loop_
_entity.id
_entity.type
_entity.pdbx_description
1 polymer ?
#
loop_
_entity_poly.entity_id
_entity_poly.type
_entity_poly.pdbx_seq_one_letter_code
_entity_poly.pdbx_strand_id
1 'polypeptide(L)' 'MSRRLRTAWRLLREFAGERAYEIYLEHRHRHHPGEPVLSEREFWRHHVDRRDHDPRSTCC' A
#
# COMPACT_ATOMS: atom_id res chain seq x y z
N MET A 1 14.95 -9.03 -14.16
CA MET A 1 15.24 -8.61 -12.77
C MET A 1 13.94 -8.33 -11.99
N SER A 2 12.97 -9.27 -11.88
CA SER A 2 11.62 -8.87 -11.37
C SER A 2 10.78 -9.97 -10.70
N ARG A 3 11.30 -11.20 -10.53
CA ARG A 3 10.54 -12.27 -9.87
C ARG A 3 10.45 -12.08 -8.35
N ARG A 4 11.54 -11.63 -7.70
CA ARG A 4 11.57 -11.38 -6.25
C ARG A 4 10.71 -10.19 -5.83
N LEU A 5 10.65 -9.15 -6.66
CA LEU A 5 9.76 -8.01 -6.44
C LEU A 5 8.30 -8.44 -6.44
N ARG A 6 7.86 -9.28 -7.39
CA ARG A 6 6.48 -9.79 -7.42
C ARG A 6 6.12 -10.66 -6.22
N THR A 7 7.01 -11.54 -5.78
CA THR A 7 6.78 -12.38 -4.60
C THR A 7 6.75 -11.55 -3.32
N ALA A 8 7.71 -10.63 -3.16
CA ALA A 8 7.71 -9.68 -2.06
C ALA A 8 6.43 -8.84 -2.07
N TRP A 9 5.98 -8.36 -3.24
CA TRP A 9 4.77 -7.56 -3.36
C TRP A 9 3.48 -8.34 -3.01
N ARG A 10 3.40 -9.64 -3.34
CA ARG A 10 2.28 -10.50 -2.90
C ARG A 10 2.27 -10.69 -1.39
N LEU A 11 3.42 -11.04 -0.81
CA LEU A 11 3.55 -11.22 0.64
C LEU A 11 3.24 -9.92 1.38
N LEU A 12 3.76 -8.79 0.88
CA LEU A 12 3.42 -7.47 1.40
C LEU A 12 1.92 -7.21 1.31
N ARG A 13 1.21 -7.64 0.26
CA ARG A 13 -0.24 -7.42 0.13
C ARG A 13 -1.08 -8.30 1.06
N GLU A 14 -0.62 -9.52 1.37
CA GLU A 14 -1.25 -10.38 2.40
C GLU A 14 -1.03 -9.82 3.80
N PHE A 15 0.21 -9.46 4.16
CA PHE A 15 0.54 -8.90 5.48
C PHE A 15 0.11 -7.44 5.64
N ALA A 16 0.00 -6.67 4.57
CA ALA A 16 -0.47 -5.29 4.61
C ALA A 16 -1.94 -5.20 5.00
N GLY A 17 -2.76 -6.25 4.81
CA GLY A 17 -4.12 -6.23 5.37
C GLY A 17 -4.12 -5.89 6.87
N GLU A 18 -3.13 -6.42 7.60
CA GLU A 18 -2.97 -6.25 9.05
C GLU A 18 -1.92 -5.18 9.41
N ARG A 19 -0.88 -4.98 8.58
CA ARG A 19 0.26 -4.08 8.83
C ARG A 19 0.56 -3.09 7.69
N ALA A 20 -0.45 -2.70 6.91
CA ALA A 20 -0.25 -1.85 5.71
C ALA A 20 0.51 -0.57 6.00
N TYR A 21 0.23 0.04 7.16
CA TYR A 21 0.83 1.30 7.55
C TYR A 21 2.33 1.15 7.89
N GLU A 22 2.71 0.11 8.65
CA GLU A 22 4.11 -0.18 8.97
C GLU A 22 4.94 -0.47 7.72
N ILE A 23 4.41 -1.29 6.81
CA ILE A 23 5.03 -1.59 5.52
C ILE A 23 5.22 -0.32 4.68
N TYR A 24 4.22 0.57 4.67
CA TYR A 24 4.30 1.85 3.98
C TYR A 24 5.43 2.72 4.55
N LEU A 25 5.56 2.78 5.88
CA LEU A 25 6.63 3.51 6.55
C LEU A 25 8.01 2.92 6.24
N GLU A 26 8.18 1.60 6.34
CA GLU A 26 9.46 0.94 6.01
C GLU A 26 9.84 1.17 4.54
N HIS A 27 8.88 1.06 3.63
CA HIS A 27 9.11 1.32 2.20
C HIS A 27 9.48 2.78 1.96
N ARG A 28 8.76 3.74 2.55
CA ARG A 28 9.07 5.16 2.40
C ARG A 28 10.41 5.48 3.03
N HIS A 29 10.74 4.92 4.19
CA HIS A 29 12.03 5.11 4.85
C HIS A 29 13.19 4.56 4.01
N ARG A 30 13.00 3.42 3.35
CA ARG A 30 14.03 2.77 2.52
C ARG A 30 14.26 3.48 1.18
N HIS A 31 13.22 4.05 0.58
CA HIS A 31 13.27 4.63 -0.76
C HIS A 31 13.29 6.17 -0.78
N HIS A 32 12.75 6.82 0.25
CA HIS A 32 12.57 8.27 0.34
C HIS A 32 12.87 8.78 1.76
N PRO A 33 14.13 8.70 2.22
CA PRO A 33 14.51 9.28 3.49
C PRO A 33 14.34 10.81 3.45
N GLY A 34 13.41 11.35 4.24
CA GLY A 34 13.24 12.80 4.45
C GLY A 34 11.95 13.42 3.88
N GLU A 35 11.11 12.64 3.22
CA GLU A 35 9.83 13.14 2.70
C GLU A 35 8.69 12.89 3.71
N PRO A 36 7.72 13.83 3.87
CA PRO A 36 6.60 13.64 4.78
C PRO A 36 5.83 12.36 4.46
N VAL A 37 5.71 11.50 5.47
CA VAL A 37 4.86 10.31 5.44
C VAL A 37 3.42 10.73 5.69
N LEU A 38 2.49 10.04 5.02
CA LEU A 38 1.07 10.21 5.32
C LEU A 38 0.78 9.74 6.75
N SER A 39 -0.10 10.45 7.46
CA SER A 39 -0.60 9.99 8.75
C SER A 39 -1.43 8.71 8.57
N GLU A 40 -1.51 7.84 9.58
CA GLU A 40 -2.28 6.59 9.51
C GLU A 40 -3.72 6.78 8.99
N ARG A 41 -4.42 7.81 9.48
CA ARG A 41 -5.78 8.15 9.04
C ARG A 41 -5.86 8.58 7.58
N GLU A 42 -4.86 9.31 7.10
CA GLU A 42 -4.78 9.75 5.70
C GLU A 42 -4.42 8.58 4.78
N PHE A 43 -3.56 7.69 5.23
CA PHE A 43 -3.22 6.45 4.54
C PHE A 43 -4.47 5.58 4.35
N TRP A 44 -5.25 5.34 5.41
CA TRP A 44 -6.48 4.56 5.30
C TRP A 44 -7.52 5.22 4.40
N ARG A 45 -7.67 6.55 4.47
CA ARG A 45 -8.56 7.28 3.56
C ARG A 45 -8.15 7.09 2.10
N HIS A 46 -6.87 7.27 1.77
CA HIS A 46 -6.35 7.05 0.42
C HIS A 46 -6.45 5.58 -0.02
N HIS A 47 -6.27 4.64 0.91
CA HIS A 47 -6.34 3.21 0.61
C HIS A 47 -7.77 2.78 0.27
N VAL A 48 -8.76 3.27 1.01
CA VAL A 48 -10.18 3.02 0.72
C VAL A 48 -10.61 3.75 -0.56
N ASP A 49 -10.24 5.01 -0.74
CA ASP A 49 -10.54 5.80 -1.94
C ASP A 49 -10.01 5.11 -3.22
N ARG A 50 -8.77 4.60 -3.20
CA ARG A 50 -8.23 3.82 -4.32
C ARG A 50 -8.97 2.52 -4.61
N ARG A 51 -9.57 1.89 -3.59
CA ARG A 51 -10.36 0.66 -3.75
C ARG A 51 -11.79 0.95 -4.22
N ASP A 52 -12.35 2.08 -3.79
CA ASP A 52 -13.66 2.57 -4.20
C ASP A 52 -13.65 3.08 -5.64
N HIS A 53 -12.54 3.73 -6.05
CA HIS A 53 -12.31 4.22 -7.42
C HIS A 53 -11.94 3.11 -8.42
N ASP A 54 -12.10 1.83 -8.10
CA ASP A 54 -12.00 0.74 -9.09
C ASP A 54 -13.42 0.50 -9.67
N PRO A 55 -13.76 1.05 -10.84
CA PRO A 55 -15.11 0.97 -11.42
C PRO A 55 -15.51 -0.46 -11.84
N ARG A 56 -14.66 -1.48 -11.59
CA ARG A 56 -14.93 -2.88 -11.93
C ARG A 56 -15.89 -3.59 -10.96
N SER A 57 -16.38 -2.91 -9.93
CA SER A 57 -17.38 -3.46 -8.99
C SER A 57 -18.83 -3.27 -9.47
N THR A 58 -19.05 -2.45 -10.50
CA THR A 58 -20.39 -2.21 -11.05
C THR A 58 -20.51 -2.91 -12.40
N CYS A 59 -20.68 -4.23 -12.37
CA CYS A 59 -21.29 -4.91 -13.50
C CYS A 59 -22.50 -5.67 -12.96
N CYS A 60 -23.66 -5.13 -13.33
CA CYS A 60 -25.01 -5.71 -13.42
C CYS A 60 -25.38 -6.86 -12.47
#